data_AF-A0A1U7EZ01-F1
#
_entry.id   AF-A0A1U7EZ01-F1
#
_cell.length_a   1.000
_cell.length_b   1.000
_cell.length_c   1.000
_cell.angle_alpha   90.00
_cell.angle_beta   90.00
_cell.angle_gamma   90.00
#
_symmetry.space_group_name_H-M   'P 1'
#
loop_
_entity.id
_entity.type
_entity.pdbx_description
1 polymer ?
#
loop_
_entity_poly.entity_id
_entity_poly.type
_entity_poly.pdbx_seq_one_letter_code
_entity_poly.pdbx_strand_id
1 'polypeptide(L)' 'MYDARTRAAVARYVRGLSTAREAAREADISTAELRHYARTCGIAPAFTGDEHVDSADSERAAGTESERDDDTKCSND' A
#
# COMPACT_ATOMS: atom_id res chain seq x y z
N MET A 1 2.13 25.38 -6.44
CA MET A 1 1.66 25.00 -7.79
C MET A 1 2.74 24.08 -8.35
N TYR A 2 2.41 22.87 -8.81
CA TYR A 2 3.42 21.93 -9.30
C TYR A 2 4.00 22.41 -10.64
N ASP A 3 5.33 22.37 -10.78
CA ASP A 3 6.04 22.79 -11.97
C ASP A 3 5.77 21.91 -13.19
N ALA A 4 6.02 22.46 -14.39
CA ALA A 4 5.83 21.75 -15.65
C ALA A 4 6.62 20.42 -15.72
N ARG A 5 7.77 20.34 -15.04
CA ARG A 5 8.58 19.12 -14.91
C ARG A 5 7.87 18.04 -14.12
N THR A 6 7.31 18.38 -12.96
CA THR A 6 6.54 17.46 -12.11
C THR A 6 5.31 16.95 -12.85
N ARG A 7 4.61 17.82 -13.58
CA ARG A 7 3.45 17.42 -14.39
C ARG A 7 3.82 16.44 -15.50
N ALA A 8 4.95 16.66 -16.18
CA ALA A 8 5.45 15.77 -17.23
C ALA A 8 5.88 14.41 -16.67
N ALA A 9 6.59 14.39 -15.54
CA ALA A 9 6.99 13.18 -14.84
C ALA A 9 5.79 12.33 -14.43
N VAL A 10 4.75 12.95 -13.84
CA VAL A 10 3.53 12.23 -13.44
C VAL A 10 2.78 11.69 -14.66
N ALA A 11 2.73 12.44 -15.77
CA ALA A 11 2.11 11.95 -17.00
C ALA A 11 2.83 10.69 -17.55
N ARG A 12 4.16 10.62 -17.46
CA ARG A 12 4.92 9.42 -17.86
C ARG A 12 4.65 8.24 -16.94
N TYR A 13 4.65 8.49 -15.62
CA TYR A 13 4.35 7.50 -14.61
C TYR A 13 2.94 6.90 -14.80
N VAL A 14 1.93 7.74 -14.96
CA VAL A 14 0.53 7.32 -15.18
C VAL A 14 0.36 6.53 -16.47
N ARG A 15 1.09 6.87 -17.53
CA ARG A 15 1.07 6.16 -18.82
C ARG A 15 1.86 4.85 -18.81
N GLY A 16 2.49 4.48 -17.69
CA GLY A 16 3.35 3.31 -17.59
C GLY A 16 4.64 3.41 -18.41
N LEU A 17 5.03 4.62 -18.82
CA LEU A 17 6.25 4.87 -19.61
C LEU A 17 7.51 4.92 -18.73
N SER A 18 7.35 5.12 -17.43
CA SER A 18 8.46 5.22 -16.47
C SER A 18 8.02 4.74 -15.09
N THR A 19 8.94 4.18 -14.32
CA THR A 19 8.66 3.79 -12.93
C THR A 19 8.48 5.02 -12.03
N ALA A 20 7.81 4.86 -10.89
CA ALA A 20 7.64 5.95 -9.92
C ALA A 20 8.98 6.57 -9.49
N ARG A 21 10.02 5.73 -9.37
CA ARG A 21 11.37 6.14 -8.97
C ARG A 21 12.05 6.98 -10.04
N GLU A 22 11.94 6.57 -11.31
CA GLU A 22 12.53 7.31 -12.42
C GLU A 22 11.85 8.65 -12.63
N ALA A 23 10.51 8.67 -12.67
CA ALA A 23 9.75 9.89 -12.83
C ALA A 23 10.00 10.88 -11.68
N ALA A 24 10.12 10.39 -10.44
CA ALA A 24 10.43 11.22 -9.28
C ALA A 24 11.83 11.83 -9.37
N ARG A 25 12.82 11.04 -9.83
CA ARG A 25 14.19 11.51 -10.05
C ARG A 25 14.27 12.56 -11.16
N GLU A 26 13.53 12.41 -12.26
CA GLU A 26 13.48 13.39 -13.34
C GLU A 26 12.90 14.74 -12.91
N ALA A 27 11.95 14.72 -11.97
CA ALA A 27 11.31 15.90 -11.43
C ALA A 27 12.02 16.47 -10.18
N ASP A 28 13.10 15.84 -9.70
CA ASP A 28 13.79 16.18 -8.46
C ASP A 28 12.86 16.21 -7.22
N ILE A 29 11.89 15.31 -7.20
CA ILE A 29 10.91 15.19 -6.10
C ILE A 29 10.96 13.81 -5.46
N SER A 30 10.31 13.69 -4.31
CA SER A 30 10.13 12.40 -3.65
C SER A 30 9.08 11.54 -4.39
N THR A 31 9.26 10.22 -4.35
CA THR A 31 8.28 9.26 -4.88
C THR A 31 6.91 9.39 -4.20
N ALA A 32 6.89 9.73 -2.92
CA ALA A 32 5.66 10.02 -2.17
C ALA A 32 4.91 11.24 -2.73
N GLU A 33 5.63 12.31 -3.07
CA GLU A 33 5.04 13.52 -3.64
C GLU A 33 4.50 13.27 -5.05
N LEU A 34 5.20 12.48 -5.86
CA LEU A 34 4.75 12.04 -7.17
C LEU A 34 3.47 11.21 -7.10
N ARG A 35 3.40 10.25 -6.15
CA ARG A 35 2.20 9.43 -5.90
C ARG A 35 1.03 10.27 -5.38
N HIS A 36 1.30 11.24 -4.50
CA HIS A 36 0.30 12.17 -4.00
C HIS A 36 -0.27 13.00 -5.15
N TYR A 37 0.58 13.58 -5.99
CA TYR A 37 0.14 14.36 -7.15
C TYR A 37 -0.69 13.51 -8.13
N ALA A 38 -0.25 12.31 -8.46
CA ALA A 38 -1.01 11.37 -9.30
C ALA A 38 -2.42 11.09 -8.73
N ARG A 39 -2.50 10.87 -7.41
CA ARG A 39 -3.78 10.66 -6.69
C ARG A 39 -4.67 11.90 -6.72
N THR A 40 -4.11 13.10 -6.53
CA THR A 40 -4.87 14.38 -6.62
C THR A 40 -5.37 14.67 -8.03
N CYS A 41 -4.70 14.17 -9.08
CA CYS A 41 -5.19 14.24 -10.45
C CYS A 41 -6.34 13.25 -10.75
N GLY A 42 -6.81 12.48 -9.75
CA GLY A 42 -7.88 11.51 -9.92
C GLY A 42 -7.47 10.26 -10.70
N ILE A 43 -6.18 10.06 -10.91
CA ILE A 43 -5.66 8.93 -11.68
C ILE A 43 -5.04 7.95 -10.70
N ALA A 44 -5.79 6.91 -10.34
CA ALA A 44 -5.20 5.74 -9.73
C ALA A 44 -4.25 5.14 -10.77
N PRO A 45 -2.92 5.15 -10.55
CA PRO A 45 -2.03 4.49 -11.48
C PRO A 45 -2.45 3.02 -11.48
N ALA A 46 -2.58 2.42 -12.67
CA ALA A 46 -2.94 1.02 -12.84
C ALA A 46 -1.78 0.12 -12.36
N PHE A 47 -1.45 0.18 -11.07
CA PHE A 47 -0.62 -0.80 -10.40
C PHE A 47 -1.52 -2.01 -10.16
N THR A 48 -1.62 -2.86 -11.17
CA THR A 48 -1.87 -4.28 -10.95
C THR A 48 -0.66 -4.83 -10.18
N GLY A 49 -0.76 -4.86 -8.86
CA GLY A 49 0.25 -5.49 -8.00
C GLY A 49 0.41 -4.80 -6.66
N ASP A 50 -0.41 -5.25 -5.70
CA ASP A 50 -0.04 -5.48 -4.29
C ASP A 50 0.31 -4.27 -3.40
N GLU A 51 -0.24 -4.28 -2.18
CA GLU A 51 0.22 -3.50 -1.01
C GLU A 51 -0.17 -2.02 -0.87
N HIS A 52 -1.45 -1.70 -1.05
CA HIS A 52 -2.08 -0.78 -0.10
C HIS A 52 -2.99 -1.60 0.81
N VAL A 53 -2.33 -2.29 1.75
CA VAL A 53 -2.95 -2.63 3.02
C VAL A 53 -3.46 -1.31 3.56
N ASP A 54 -4.78 -1.21 3.61
CA ASP A 54 -5.50 -0.20 4.34
C ASP A 54 -4.73 0.02 5.65
N SER A 55 -4.28 1.25 5.89
CA SER A 55 -3.95 1.65 7.25
C SER A 55 -5.29 1.70 7.99
N ALA A 56 -5.79 0.50 8.28
CA ALA A 56 -6.82 0.25 9.25
C ALA A 56 -6.27 0.82 10.54
N ASP A 57 -6.81 1.99 10.82
CA ASP A 57 -6.84 2.66 12.10
C ASP A 57 -6.72 1.64 13.25
N SER A 58 -5.60 1.76 13.93
CA SER A 58 -5.32 1.34 15.29
C SER A 58 -6.53 0.83 16.08
N GLU A 59 -6.56 -0.47 16.40
CA GLU A 59 -6.39 -0.91 17.80
C GLU A 59 -6.28 -2.44 17.95
N ARG A 60 -5.16 -2.82 18.57
CA ARG A 60 -4.78 -4.17 18.98
C ARG A 60 -5.28 -4.40 20.40
N ALA A 61 -6.13 -5.41 20.60
CA ALA A 61 -6.16 -6.22 21.83
C ALA A 61 -6.84 -7.57 21.49
N ALA A 62 -6.06 -8.57 21.09
CA ALA A 62 -5.49 -9.60 21.97
C ALA A 62 -6.56 -10.48 22.64
N GLY A 63 -6.70 -11.70 22.11
CA GLY A 63 -7.50 -12.77 22.69
C GLY A 63 -7.53 -13.97 21.75
N THR A 64 -6.41 -14.68 21.63
CA THR A 64 -6.35 -15.95 20.91
C THR A 64 -6.85 -17.09 21.80
N GLU A 65 -7.46 -18.07 21.15
CA GLU A 65 -7.41 -19.52 21.39
C GLU A 65 -7.76 -20.10 22.77
N SER A 66 -8.76 -20.98 22.81
CA SER A 66 -8.48 -22.44 22.87
C SER A 66 -9.78 -23.21 23.10
N GLU A 67 -10.20 -23.89 22.04
CA GLU A 67 -11.13 -25.01 22.06
C GLU A 67 -10.34 -26.27 22.42
N ARG A 68 -10.77 -27.00 23.46
CA ARG A 68 -10.75 -28.48 23.53
C ARG A 68 -11.34 -28.99 24.86
N ASP A 69 -12.59 -29.42 24.75
CA ASP A 69 -13.08 -30.77 25.05
C ASP A 69 -12.37 -31.64 26.09
N ASP A 70 -13.20 -32.00 27.07
CA ASP A 70 -13.53 -33.36 27.52
C ASP A 70 -12.57 -34.09 28.48
N ASP A 71 -12.99 -34.07 29.75
CA ASP A 71 -12.86 -35.16 30.71
C ASP A 71 -13.05 -36.53 30.06
N THR A 72 -12.09 -37.46 30.20
CA THR A 72 -12.35 -38.86 30.62
C THR A 72 -11.00 -39.58 30.81
N LYS A 73 -10.53 -39.67 32.06
CA LYS A 73 -9.56 -40.70 32.46
C LYS A 73 -10.34 -41.82 33.17
N CYS A 74 -10.87 -42.75 32.38
CA CYS A 74 -11.35 -44.04 32.90
C CYS A 74 -10.25 -45.10 32.73
N SER A 75 -9.71 -45.50 33.89
CA SER A 75 -9.42 -46.86 34.34
C SER A 75 -8.69 -47.90 33.44
N ASN A 76 -7.55 -48.33 33.98
CA ASN A 76 -7.20 -49.71 34.37
C ASN A 76 -6.87 -50.76 33.29
N ASP A 77 -5.60 -51.21 33.27
CA ASP A 77 -5.19 -52.63 33.32
C ASP A 77 -3.84 -52.75 34.04
#